data_AF-A0A9C9G8F7-F1
#
_entry.id   AF-A0A9C9G8F7-F1
#
_cell.length_a   1.000
_cell.length_b   1.000
_cell.length_c   1.000
_cell.angle_alpha   90.00
_cell.angle_beta   90.00
_cell.angle_gamma   90.00
#
_symmetry.space_group_name_H-M   'P 1'
#
loop_
_entity.id
_entity.type
_entity.pdbx_description
1 polymer ?
#
loop_
_entity_poly.entity_id
_entity_poly.type
_entity_poly.pdbx_seq_one_letter_code
_entity_poly.pdbx_strand_id
1 'polypeptide(L)'
;MYQKFYGFREKPFSLLPDSGFLYLSGKHRMALTLLEYGLMNQAGFTVISGGIGTGKTTLIRKLLNDIEPTIRVGLISNTHQTFGDLLQWIALAYDLPHQGKDKVQLYQDFMDFIIQEYA
;
A
#
# COMPACT_ATOMS: atom_id res chain seq x y z
N MET A 1 -5.98 34.80 2.24
CA MET A 1 -6.30 35.86 3.23
C MET A 1 -6.03 35.37 4.66
N TYR A 2 -6.68 34.31 5.15
CA TYR A 2 -6.41 33.75 6.49
C TYR A 2 -5.03 33.11 6.68
N GLN A 3 -4.51 32.40 5.68
CA GLN A 3 -3.19 31.75 5.76
C GLN A 3 -2.06 32.75 6.06
N LYS A 4 -2.00 33.84 5.28
CA LYS A 4 -0.99 34.90 5.44
C LYS A 4 -1.16 35.67 6.76
N PHE A 5 -2.40 35.87 7.22
CA PHE A 5 -2.68 36.56 8.48
C PHE A 5 -2.26 35.75 9.71
N TYR A 6 -2.49 34.43 9.71
CA TYR A 6 -2.17 33.52 10.82
C TYR A 6 -0.85 32.76 10.67
N GLY A 7 -0.09 32.99 9.58
CA GLY A 7 1.16 32.30 9.31
C GLY A 7 1.01 30.80 8.99
N PHE A 8 -0.17 30.36 8.52
CA PHE A 8 -0.35 28.97 8.11
C PHE A 8 0.31 28.71 6.76
N ARG A 9 0.96 27.55 6.64
CA ARG A 9 1.57 27.07 5.39
C ARG A 9 0.51 26.69 4.36
N GLU A 10 -0.66 26.25 4.82
CA GLU A 10 -1.73 25.72 3.98
C GLU A 10 -3.10 26.17 4.48
N LYS A 11 -4.16 25.87 3.71
CA LYS A 11 -5.52 26.28 4.04
C LYS A 11 -5.98 25.58 5.31
N PRO A 12 -6.21 26.31 6.42
CA PRO A 12 -6.70 25.68 7.63
C PRO A 12 -8.12 25.15 7.40
N PHE A 13 -8.49 24.10 8.13
CA PHE A 13 -9.83 23.49 8.12
C PHE A 13 -10.27 22.95 6.74
N SER A 14 -9.33 22.39 5.96
CA SER A 14 -9.70 21.61 4.78
C SER A 14 -10.54 20.39 5.20
N LEU A 15 -11.63 20.14 4.48
CA LEU A 15 -12.43 18.93 4.65
C LEU A 15 -11.84 17.70 3.95
N LEU A 16 -10.85 17.92 3.08
CA LEU A 16 -10.12 16.84 2.44
C LEU A 16 -9.06 16.30 3.41
N PRO A 17 -9.05 14.99 3.69
CA PRO A 17 -8.00 14.39 4.51
C PRO A 17 -6.66 14.52 3.79
N ASP A 18 -5.69 15.11 4.48
CA ASP A 18 -4.32 15.29 3.98
C ASP A 18 -3.38 14.28 4.66
N SER A 19 -2.75 13.42 3.86
CA SER A 19 -1.76 12.44 4.34
C SER A 19 -0.50 13.07 4.94
N GLY A 20 -0.20 14.34 4.63
CA GLY A 20 0.90 15.11 5.22
C GLY A 20 0.70 15.42 6.71
N PHE A 21 -0.53 15.37 7.21
CA PHE A 21 -0.88 15.65 8.61
C PHE A 21 -1.27 14.38 9.38
N LEU A 22 -0.44 13.35 9.34
CA LEU A 22 -0.69 12.09 10.05
C LEU A 22 -0.37 12.20 11.56
N TYR A 23 -1.39 12.14 12.41
CA TYR A 23 -1.20 11.98 13.85
C TYR A 23 -1.07 10.50 14.25
N LEU A 24 0.17 10.09 14.50
CA LEU A 24 0.45 8.76 15.03
C LEU A 24 0.22 8.74 16.55
N SER A 25 -0.92 8.21 16.98
CA SER A 25 -1.14 7.86 18.39
C SER A 25 -0.16 6.77 18.84
N GLY A 26 -0.06 6.50 20.15
CA GLY A 26 0.78 5.41 20.65
C GLY A 26 0.44 4.05 20.01
N LYS A 27 -0.86 3.76 19.82
CA LYS A 27 -1.33 2.54 19.14
C LYS A 27 -0.97 2.53 17.65
N HIS A 28 -1.08 3.67 16.98
CA HIS A 28 -0.72 3.79 15.57
C HIS A 28 0.79 3.60 15.36
N ARG A 29 1.64 4.17 16.22
CA ARG A 29 3.09 3.94 16.18
C ARG A 29 3.43 2.48 16.35
N MET A 30 2.88 1.83 17.38
CA MET A 30 3.14 0.41 17.63
C MET A 30 2.71 -0.46 16.44
N ALA A 31 1.52 -0.21 15.86
CA ALA A 31 1.06 -0.94 14.70
C ALA A 31 1.97 -0.72 13.48
N LEU A 32 2.40 0.52 13.21
CA LEU A 32 3.32 0.82 12.13
C LEU A 32 4.68 0.10 12.31
N THR A 33 5.26 0.16 13.51
CA THR A 33 6.52 -0.53 13.81
C THR A 33 6.42 -2.05 13.62
N LEU A 34 5.29 -2.67 13.96
CA LEU A 34 5.07 -4.10 13.71
C LEU A 34 4.96 -4.40 12.20
N LEU A 35 4.33 -3.52 11.42
CA LEU A 35 4.27 -3.65 9.97
C LEU A 35 5.67 -3.52 9.33
N GLU A 36 6.46 -2.52 9.75
CA GLU A 36 7.83 -2.31 9.31
C GLU A 36 8.71 -3.52 9.66
N TYR A 37 8.61 -4.01 10.89
CA TYR A 37 9.35 -5.20 11.33
C TYR A 37 8.98 -6.43 10.49
N GLY A 38 7.68 -6.64 10.22
CA GLY A 38 7.21 -7.72 9.36
C GLY A 38 7.79 -7.65 7.94
N LEU A 39 7.86 -6.45 7.37
CA LEU A 39 8.46 -6.21 6.06
C LEU A 39 9.97 -6.48 6.07
N MET A 40 10.72 -5.91 7.03
CA MET A 40 12.18 -6.05 7.12
C MET A 40 12.63 -7.49 7.35
N ASN A 41 11.85 -8.28 8.11
CA ASN A 41 12.17 -9.68 8.39
C ASN A 41 11.57 -10.65 7.37
N GLN A 42 11.00 -10.15 6.27
CA GLN A 42 10.37 -10.97 5.22
C GLN A 42 9.34 -11.95 5.81
N ALA A 43 8.57 -11.49 6.80
CA ALA A 43 7.53 -12.31 7.40
C ALA A 43 6.51 -12.70 6.31
N GLY A 44 6.22 -14.00 6.17
CA GLY A 44 5.37 -14.48 5.07
C GLY A 44 4.00 -13.83 5.01
N PHE A 45 3.40 -13.49 6.16
CA PHE A 45 2.16 -12.71 6.23
C PHE A 45 2.17 -11.79 7.44
N THR A 46 1.71 -10.55 7.24
CA THR A 46 1.46 -9.58 8.30
C THR A 46 0.04 -9.03 8.18
N VAL A 47 -0.68 -8.96 9.30
CA VAL A 47 -2.09 -8.51 9.32
C VAL A 47 -2.24 -7.34 10.29
N ILE A 48 -2.84 -6.25 9.81
CA ILE A 48 -3.31 -5.14 10.64
C ILE A 48 -4.82 -5.17 10.78
N SER A 49 -5.31 -5.25 12.01
CA SER A 49 -6.74 -5.30 12.34
C SER A 49 -7.15 -4.11 13.21
N GLY A 50 -8.46 -3.82 13.25
CA GLY A 50 -9.01 -2.69 13.98
C GLY A 50 -10.39 -2.30 13.48
N GLY A 51 -11.13 -1.53 14.27
CA GLY A 51 -12.49 -1.08 13.96
C GLY A 51 -12.59 -0.21 12.70
N ILE A 52 -13.82 0.09 12.29
CA ILE A 52 -14.07 0.99 11.16
C ILE A 52 -13.52 2.38 11.51
N GLY A 53 -12.83 3.01 10.56
CA GLY A 53 -12.27 4.36 10.75
C GLY A 53 -11.01 4.45 11.61
N THR A 54 -10.43 3.34 12.09
CA THR A 54 -9.24 3.38 12.96
C THR A 54 -7.91 3.62 12.23
N GLY A 55 -7.92 4.12 11.00
CA GLY A 55 -6.70 4.50 10.28
C GLY A 55 -5.87 3.35 9.69
N LYS A 56 -6.41 2.12 9.56
CA LYS A 56 -5.68 0.97 8.98
C LYS A 56 -5.08 1.27 7.60
N THR A 57 -5.92 1.74 6.67
CA THR A 57 -5.48 2.11 5.31
C THR A 57 -4.49 3.28 5.34
N THR A 58 -4.65 4.21 6.28
CA THR A 58 -3.72 5.33 6.48
C THR A 58 -2.35 4.84 6.91
N LEU A 59 -2.28 3.84 7.79
CA LEU A 59 -1.02 3.22 8.21
C LEU A 59 -0.34 2.46 7.07
N ILE A 60 -1.11 1.70 6.28
CA ILE A 60 -0.57 1.03 5.08
C ILE A 60 0.00 2.07 4.11
N ARG A 61 -0.72 3.16 3.84
CA ARG A 61 -0.21 4.24 2.98
C ARG A 61 1.04 4.90 3.54
N LYS A 62 1.12 5.10 4.87
CA LYS A 62 2.33 5.64 5.52
C LYS A 62 3.52 4.72 5.30
N LEU A 63 3.35 3.42 5.55
CA LEU A 63 4.36 2.42 5.29
C LEU A 63 4.82 2.47 3.82
N LEU A 64 3.89 2.41 2.87
CA LEU A 64 4.22 2.44 1.43
C LEU A 64 4.98 3.70 1.00
N ASN A 65 4.72 4.85 1.64
CA ASN A 65 5.44 6.09 1.37
C ASN A 65 6.86 6.11 1.97
N ASP A 66 7.13 5.30 3.00
CA ASP A 66 8.42 5.25 3.70
C ASP A 66 9.30 4.08 3.23
N ILE A 67 8.74 3.15 2.45
CA ILE A 67 9.45 1.99 1.93
C ILE A 67 10.62 2.43 1.04
N GLU A 68 11.75 1.71 1.15
CA GLU A 68 12.93 1.96 0.35
C GLU A 68 12.65 1.79 -1.15
N PRO A 69 13.24 2.61 -2.04
CA PRO A 69 13.04 2.49 -3.49
C PRO A 69 13.48 1.14 -4.09
N THR A 70 14.25 0.36 -3.34
CA THR A 70 14.73 -0.98 -3.69
C THR A 70 13.63 -2.05 -3.60
N ILE A 71 12.53 -1.77 -2.91
CA ILE A 71 11.44 -2.72 -2.73
C ILE A 71 10.37 -2.47 -3.80
N ARG A 72 10.12 -3.48 -4.64
CA ARG A 72 9.02 -3.45 -5.61
C ARG A 72 7.70 -3.80 -4.93
N VAL A 73 6.71 -2.91 -5.02
CA VAL A 73 5.41 -3.07 -4.35
C VAL A 73 4.28 -3.25 -5.37
N GLY A 74 3.51 -4.34 -5.24
CA GLY A 74 2.21 -4.50 -5.88
C GLY A 74 1.07 -4.27 -4.89
N LEU A 75 0.17 -3.33 -5.18
CA LEU A 75 -0.98 -3.00 -4.32
C LEU A 75 -2.30 -3.55 -4.89
N ILE A 76 -2.92 -4.48 -4.18
CA ILE A 76 -4.28 -4.97 -4.46
C ILE A 76 -5.23 -4.39 -3.42
N SER A 77 -6.02 -3.38 -3.78
CA SER A 77 -6.96 -2.71 -2.87
C SER A 77 -8.41 -3.22 -2.99
N ASN A 78 -8.70 -4.02 -4.01
CA ASN A 78 -10.04 -4.52 -4.29
C ASN A 78 -9.99 -6.04 -4.48
N THR A 79 -10.70 -6.78 -3.64
CA THR A 79 -10.69 -8.25 -3.65
C THR A 79 -12.10 -8.84 -3.60
N HIS A 80 -13.15 -8.14 -4.06
CA HIS A 80 -14.47 -8.79 -4.09
C HIS A 80 -14.41 -10.05 -4.95
N GLN A 81 -15.05 -11.13 -4.49
CA GLN A 81 -15.03 -12.46 -5.10
C GLN A 81 -15.53 -12.47 -6.56
N THR A 82 -16.24 -11.43 -6.99
CA THR A 82 -16.75 -11.24 -8.36
C THR A 82 -15.72 -10.67 -9.34
N PHE A 83 -14.54 -10.25 -8.89
CA PHE A 83 -13.57 -9.49 -9.69
C PHE A 83 -12.57 -10.32 -10.52
N GLY A 84 -12.73 -11.65 -10.58
CA GLY A 84 -11.91 -12.50 -11.44
C GLY A 84 -10.79 -13.25 -10.70
N ASP A 85 -9.74 -13.61 -11.44
CA ASP A 85 -8.64 -14.44 -10.93
C ASP A 85 -7.59 -13.60 -10.18
N LEU A 86 -7.11 -14.08 -9.02
CA LEU A 86 -6.06 -13.44 -8.24
C LEU A 86 -4.79 -13.20 -9.08
N LEU A 87 -4.45 -14.11 -9.99
CA LEU A 87 -3.29 -13.95 -10.89
C LEU A 87 -3.41 -12.72 -11.78
N GLN A 88 -4.62 -12.38 -12.24
CA GLN A 88 -4.86 -11.16 -13.03
C GLN A 88 -4.68 -9.91 -12.15
N TRP A 89 -5.12 -9.95 -10.90
CA TRP A 89 -4.91 -8.86 -9.94
C TRP A 89 -3.43 -8.66 -9.59
N ILE A 90 -2.68 -9.75 -9.43
CA ILE A 90 -1.23 -9.70 -9.22
C ILE A 90 -0.55 -9.10 -10.46
N ALA A 91 -0.88 -9.58 -11.65
CA ALA A 91 -0.32 -9.04 -12.89
C ALA A 91 -0.63 -7.54 -13.03
N LEU A 92 -1.88 -7.13 -12.78
CA LEU A 92 -2.28 -5.74 -12.77
C LEU A 92 -1.51 -4.90 -11.73
N ALA A 93 -1.31 -5.43 -10.52
CA ALA A 93 -0.63 -4.73 -9.44
C ALA A 93 0.85 -4.46 -9.72
N TYR A 94 1.48 -5.23 -10.60
CA TYR A 94 2.87 -5.06 -11.04
C TYR A 94 2.99 -4.47 -12.45
N ASP A 95 1.89 -4.00 -13.05
CA ASP A 95 1.81 -3.49 -14.42
C ASP A 95 2.25 -4.51 -15.49
N LEU A 96 2.03 -5.81 -15.24
CA LEU A 96 2.30 -6.88 -16.18
C LEU A 96 1.17 -7.05 -17.22
N PRO A 97 1.48 -7.55 -18.43
CA PRO A 97 0.47 -7.82 -19.45
C PRO A 97 -0.52 -8.89 -18.96
N HIS A 98 -1.81 -8.57 -18.93
CA HIS A 98 -2.83 -9.45 -18.34
C HIS A 98 -4.08 -9.66 -19.20
N GLN A 99 -4.34 -8.82 -20.19
CA GLN A 99 -5.56 -8.91 -21.01
C GLN A 99 -5.47 -10.04 -22.03
N GLY A 100 -6.52 -10.87 -22.10
CA GLY A 100 -6.62 -11.97 -23.08
C GLY A 100 -5.69 -13.16 -22.82
N LYS A 101 -4.93 -13.14 -21.72
CA LYS A 101 -4.04 -14.24 -21.33
C LYS A 101 -4.76 -15.30 -20.52
N ASP A 102 -4.40 -16.56 -20.74
CA ASP A 102 -4.83 -17.65 -19.88
C ASP A 102 -4.02 -17.69 -18.57
N LYS A 103 -4.41 -18.59 -17.65
CA LYS A 103 -3.75 -18.69 -16.34
C LYS A 103 -2.28 -19.10 -16.44
N VAL A 104 -1.92 -19.93 -17.41
CA VAL A 104 -0.56 -20.46 -17.57
C VAL A 104 0.36 -19.34 -18.07
N GLN A 105 -0.11 -18.54 -19.02
CA GLN A 105 0.62 -17.37 -19.52
C GLN A 105 0.83 -16.34 -18.41
N LEU A 106 -0.22 -15.98 -17.66
CA LEU A 106 -0.10 -15.05 -16.52
C LEU A 106 0.90 -15.54 -15.48
N TYR A 107 0.88 -16.83 -15.17
CA TYR A 107 1.82 -17.44 -14.23
C TYR A 107 3.26 -17.38 -14.75
N GLN A 108 3.47 -17.67 -16.03
CA GLN A 108 4.78 -17.58 -16.66
C GLN A 108 5.32 -16.14 -16.61
N ASP A 109 4.52 -15.15 -17.02
CA ASP A 109 4.94 -13.75 -16.99
C ASP A 109 5.31 -13.29 -15.57
N PHE A 110 4.53 -13.72 -14.56
CA PHE A 110 4.80 -13.39 -13.17
C PHE A 110 6.08 -14.06 -12.65
N MET A 111 6.35 -15.31 -13.05
CA MET A 111 7.59 -15.98 -12.70
C MET A 111 8.81 -15.35 -13.37
N ASP A 112 8.71 -15.01 -14.65
CA ASP A 112 9.77 -14.31 -15.38
C ASP A 112 10.09 -12.96 -14.72
N PHE A 113 9.05 -12.23 -14.29
CA PHE A 113 9.18 -11.01 -13.51
C PHE A 113 9.91 -11.23 -12.17
N ILE A 114 9.53 -12.25 -11.38
CA ILE A 114 10.20 -12.55 -10.11
C ILE A 114 11.68 -12.89 -10.33
N ILE A 115 11.99 -13.68 -11.36
CA ILE A 115 13.38 -14.07 -11.67
C ILE A 115 14.21 -12.83 -12.03
N GLN A 116 13.64 -11.87 -12.78
CA GLN A 116 14.32 -10.62 -13.14
C GLN A 116 14.58 -9.71 -11.93
N GLU A 117 13.65 -9.63 -10.97
CA GLU A 117 13.82 -8.83 -9.75
C GLU A 117 14.80 -9.46 -8.75
N TYR A 118 15.04 -10.77 -8.84
CA TYR A 118 16.00 -11.48 -7.99
C TYR A 118 17.43 -11.48 -8.55
N ALA A 119 17.60 -11.22 -9.85
CA ALA A 119 18.87 -11.27 -10.57
C ALA A 119 19.65 -9.94 -10.47
#